data_AF-A0A835QB51-F1
#
_entry.id   AF-A0A835QB51-F1
#
_cell.length_a   1.000
_cell.length_b   1.000
_cell.length_c   1.000
_cell.angle_alpha   90.00
_cell.angle_beta   90.00
_cell.angle_gamma   90.00
#
_symmetry.space_group_name_H-M   'P 1'
#
loop_
_entity.id
_entity.type
_entity.pdbx_description
1 polymer ?
#
loop_
_entity_poly.entity_id
_entity_poly.type
_entity_poly.pdbx_seq_one_letter_code
_entity_poly.pdbx_strand_id
1 'polypeptide(L)'
;MSSTNYLVLLLLPMLLHRGAVTSFPIPQPPPAPENTTLEYIDPTLPPLLPDRSPKCSIMVLQHVFADTAGAPPISAPYSPPLDCPSPWSRVVLDLSASASDLQKDRVAAIWLSGAELLRTSTPYPLSPGVFWRVRKDITRYTSLLRSPSLPDDDNSTDPSSSTSPAFISMMLENSNSTFPGFYSVNVSIHFYRGGVKTEGEPIRLSAHPVIRGLYRDPADLILPVSNELGECGHGFWFRVHNESDSQLVTLTIPNNTYRAVLELYVSHHSLDEYWYANPLRASDSKANGGFRQVVVTIDNLYAGSVVPFPLVYPGSINPFFWAPVAAIGAYDFPSYDLDLTPFVGLLLNGREHEFRLAVKDSRPFWLVSGNLHLWLDAWSDGVEGALVRHRVPPMRLSRQASWRGKDGKSAVDGQVIVRFLGWVCSSKGNVTTSIRQRLKFKSRVEVVGKGAVKQAAMEVKTRMDVKESVNRAMTGKASVSVEAPLVMRTERASGGGGTVLERTSMVHGLTEERSMETKGELESSTVADRQEAVGSVLVGRDGRAVWGGGDTKSVYLFRNQKACYLRTVNVMGGKVTEDVETAACDAVADA
;
A
#
# COMPACT_ATOMS: atom_id res chain seq x y z
N MET A 1 -9.59 86.72 -20.31
CA MET A 1 -8.16 86.34 -20.37
C MET A 1 -8.13 84.83 -20.27
N SER A 2 -8.32 84.15 -21.41
CA SER A 2 -7.26 83.47 -22.20
C SER A 2 -6.69 82.27 -21.41
N SER A 3 -6.85 81.00 -21.81
CA SER A 3 -6.79 80.48 -23.18
C SER A 3 -7.64 79.20 -23.40
N THR A 4 -8.37 79.26 -24.50
CA THR A 4 -8.89 78.22 -25.43
C THR A 4 -7.75 77.30 -25.97
N ASN A 5 -7.90 76.16 -26.65
CA ASN A 5 -9.00 75.48 -27.35
C ASN A 5 -8.59 74.02 -27.70
N TYR A 6 -9.60 73.25 -28.12
CA TYR A 6 -9.60 71.87 -28.63
C TYR A 6 -8.84 71.63 -29.96
N LEU A 7 -8.56 70.33 -30.23
CA LEU A 7 -8.95 69.55 -31.43
C LEU A 7 -7.84 68.93 -32.34
N VAL A 8 -7.67 67.61 -32.19
CA VAL A 8 -7.65 66.46 -33.15
C VAL A 8 -6.85 66.51 -34.50
N LEU A 9 -6.40 65.29 -34.88
CA LEU A 9 -5.88 64.72 -36.16
C LEU A 9 -4.33 64.64 -36.22
N LEU A 10 -3.66 63.54 -36.58
CA LEU A 10 -3.94 62.54 -37.62
C LEU A 10 -2.97 61.34 -37.54
N LEU A 11 -3.39 60.22 -38.15
CA LEU A 11 -2.63 59.13 -38.82
C LEU A 11 -2.23 57.86 -38.06
N LEU A 12 -2.97 56.78 -38.40
CA LEU A 12 -2.47 55.41 -38.45
C LEU A 12 -1.30 55.28 -39.44
N PRO A 13 -0.42 54.28 -39.21
CA PRO A 13 -0.23 53.26 -40.24
C PRO A 13 -0.39 51.83 -39.69
N MET A 14 -1.00 50.97 -40.52
CA MET A 14 -0.97 49.52 -40.35
C MET A 14 0.47 49.00 -40.51
N LEU A 15 0.87 48.07 -39.64
CA LEU A 15 1.84 47.02 -39.97
C LEU A 15 1.48 45.74 -39.21
N LEU A 16 1.21 44.68 -39.98
CA LEU A 16 1.00 43.31 -39.54
C LEU A 16 2.34 42.67 -39.13
N HIS A 17 2.44 42.08 -37.93
CA HIS A 17 2.95 40.69 -37.77
C HIS A 17 2.93 40.14 -36.32
N ARG A 18 2.36 38.93 -36.23
CA ARG A 18 2.66 37.78 -35.34
C ARG A 18 2.44 37.91 -33.82
N GLY A 19 1.62 36.98 -33.34
CA GLY A 19 1.12 36.92 -31.97
C GLY A 19 2.14 36.50 -30.91
N ALA A 20 1.80 36.86 -29.68
CA ALA A 20 2.32 36.25 -28.47
C ALA A 20 1.11 35.91 -27.59
N VAL A 21 0.92 34.61 -27.37
CA VAL A 21 0.00 34.08 -26.36
C VAL A 21 0.62 34.42 -25.01
N THR A 22 -0.01 35.30 -24.24
CA THR A 22 0.40 35.60 -22.87
C THR A 22 0.00 34.43 -21.99
N SER A 23 0.94 33.53 -21.70
CA SER A 23 0.80 32.51 -20.65
C SER A 23 0.85 33.19 -19.28
N PHE A 24 -0.18 33.00 -18.46
CA PHE A 24 -0.12 33.37 -17.05
C PHE A 24 0.95 32.50 -16.35
N PRO A 25 1.89 33.10 -15.61
CA PRO A 25 2.84 32.33 -14.82
C PRO A 25 2.10 31.63 -13.67
N ILE A 26 2.37 30.33 -13.55
CA ILE A 26 1.99 29.50 -12.40
C ILE A 26 2.51 30.18 -11.13
N PRO A 27 1.71 30.34 -10.06
CA PRO A 27 2.22 30.83 -8.78
C PRO A 27 3.38 29.94 -8.32
N GLN A 28 4.55 30.53 -8.11
CA GLN A 28 5.67 29.79 -7.52
C GLN A 28 5.34 29.51 -6.05
N PRO A 29 5.55 28.28 -5.56
CA PRO A 29 5.39 27.97 -4.15
C PRO A 29 6.33 28.84 -3.30
N PRO A 30 5.97 29.16 -2.04
CA PRO A 30 6.90 29.85 -1.15
C PRO A 30 8.21 29.06 -1.05
N PRO A 31 9.38 29.74 -1.03
CA PRO A 31 10.66 29.07 -0.89
C PRO A 31 10.65 28.24 0.39
N ALA A 32 11.01 26.95 0.26
CA ALA A 32 11.29 26.11 1.41
C ALA A 32 12.39 26.78 2.26
N PRO A 33 12.32 26.71 3.61
CA PRO A 33 13.37 27.25 4.45
C PRO A 33 14.74 26.69 4.02
N GLU A 34 15.73 27.57 3.89
CA GLU A 34 17.05 27.35 3.23
C GLU A 34 17.95 26.25 3.84
N ASN A 35 17.46 25.41 4.74
CA ASN A 35 18.18 24.26 5.31
C ASN A 35 17.43 22.93 5.07
N THR A 36 16.96 22.68 3.84
CA THR A 36 16.36 21.39 3.45
C THR A 36 17.36 20.65 2.54
N THR A 37 18.05 19.59 3.01
CA THR A 37 19.26 19.09 2.31
C THR A 37 19.37 17.58 2.11
N LEU A 38 18.53 16.74 2.74
CA LEU A 38 18.65 15.28 2.64
C LEU A 38 17.35 14.59 2.20
N GLU A 39 17.42 13.93 1.04
CA GLU A 39 16.36 13.05 0.55
C GLU A 39 16.37 11.72 1.29
N TYR A 40 15.22 11.27 1.77
CA TYR A 40 15.00 9.89 2.20
C TYR A 40 14.36 9.13 1.06
N ILE A 41 14.98 8.03 0.66
CA ILE A 41 14.75 7.34 -0.60
C ILE A 41 14.01 6.03 -0.35
N ASP A 42 12.99 5.76 -1.16
CA ASP A 42 12.48 4.40 -1.37
C ASP A 42 13.31 3.72 -2.49
N PRO A 43 14.02 2.62 -2.21
CA PRO A 43 14.74 1.87 -3.22
C PRO A 43 13.81 1.31 -4.30
N THR A 44 12.54 1.08 -3.97
CA THR A 44 11.55 0.65 -4.93
C THR A 44 11.22 1.83 -5.83
N LEU A 45 11.52 1.68 -7.12
CA LEU A 45 10.87 2.52 -8.12
C LEU A 45 9.60 1.82 -8.56
N PRO A 46 8.50 2.56 -8.79
CA PRO A 46 7.37 2.01 -9.51
C PRO A 46 7.92 1.50 -10.84
N PRO A 47 7.76 0.21 -11.16
CA PRO A 47 8.15 -0.23 -12.49
C PRO A 47 7.41 0.66 -13.49
N LEU A 48 8.16 1.27 -14.40
CA LEU A 48 7.61 2.00 -15.54
C LEU A 48 6.94 3.33 -15.20
N LEU A 49 7.57 4.30 -14.52
CA LEU A 49 7.10 5.67 -14.79
C LEU A 49 7.17 5.89 -16.29
N PRO A 50 6.09 6.35 -16.95
CA PRO A 50 6.14 6.52 -18.39
C PRO A 50 7.31 7.44 -18.73
N ASP A 51 8.10 7.11 -19.76
CA ASP A 51 9.13 8.02 -20.32
C ASP A 51 8.52 9.30 -20.93
N ARG A 52 7.25 9.56 -20.64
CA ARG A 52 6.41 10.61 -21.17
C ARG A 52 5.90 11.44 -20.01
N SER A 53 5.80 12.74 -20.23
CA SER A 53 5.11 13.62 -19.29
C SER A 53 3.64 13.21 -19.15
N PRO A 54 3.04 13.39 -17.96
CA PRO A 54 1.61 13.21 -17.79
C PRO A 54 0.84 14.16 -18.71
N LYS A 55 -0.32 13.70 -19.19
CA LYS A 55 -1.20 14.53 -20.03
C LYS A 55 -1.77 15.70 -19.25
N CYS A 56 -2.08 15.46 -17.98
CA CYS A 56 -2.56 16.45 -17.03
C CYS A 56 -2.12 16.05 -15.61
N SER A 57 -2.06 17.02 -14.71
CA SER A 57 -1.72 16.81 -13.30
C SER A 57 -2.54 17.76 -12.46
N ILE A 58 -3.08 17.26 -11.36
CA ILE A 58 -3.85 18.05 -10.41
C ILE A 58 -3.23 17.92 -9.02
N MET A 59 -3.09 19.04 -8.31
CA MET A 59 -2.76 19.03 -6.89
C MET A 59 -4.07 18.93 -6.12
N VAL A 60 -4.21 17.85 -5.37
CA VAL A 60 -5.47 17.48 -4.71
C VAL A 60 -5.44 17.80 -3.22
N LEU A 61 -4.26 17.93 -2.62
CA LEU A 61 -4.10 18.32 -1.23
C LEU A 61 -2.77 19.03 -1.01
N GLN A 62 -2.76 20.08 -0.21
CA GLN A 62 -1.57 20.75 0.31
C GLN A 62 -1.83 21.13 1.76
N HIS A 63 -1.02 20.61 2.69
CA HIS A 63 -1.25 20.81 4.11
C HIS A 63 0.00 20.69 4.97
N VAL A 64 -0.03 21.31 6.16
CA VAL A 64 1.00 21.21 7.18
C VAL A 64 0.45 20.45 8.38
N PHE A 65 0.97 19.26 8.66
CA PHE A 65 0.60 18.41 9.78
C PHE A 65 1.53 18.70 10.98
N ALA A 66 1.09 19.58 11.86
CA ALA A 66 1.82 19.94 13.09
C ALA A 66 1.47 19.00 14.25
N ASP A 67 0.34 19.20 14.93
CA ASP A 67 -0.11 18.33 16.02
C ASP A 67 -1.51 17.81 15.67
N THR A 68 -1.55 16.70 14.94
CA THR A 68 -2.75 16.14 14.31
C THR A 68 -3.09 14.75 14.84
N ALA A 69 -2.34 14.23 15.81
CA ALA A 69 -2.58 12.93 16.41
C ALA A 69 -3.96 12.89 17.07
N GLY A 70 -4.76 11.90 16.70
CA GLY A 70 -6.15 11.73 17.15
C GLY A 70 -7.15 12.73 16.55
N ALA A 71 -6.72 13.68 15.71
CA ALA A 71 -7.61 14.60 15.00
C ALA A 71 -8.20 13.94 13.73
N PRO A 72 -9.34 14.44 13.22
CA PRO A 72 -9.87 13.96 11.94
C PRO A 72 -8.95 14.19 10.75
N PRO A 73 -9.13 13.42 9.65
CA PRO A 73 -8.41 13.66 8.40
C PRO A 73 -8.65 15.07 7.88
N ILE A 74 -7.64 15.61 7.19
CA ILE A 74 -7.84 16.83 6.39
C ILE A 74 -8.43 16.44 5.04
N SER A 75 -9.52 17.11 4.65
CA SER A 75 -10.27 16.80 3.43
C SER A 75 -10.32 17.98 2.47
N ALA A 76 -10.29 17.69 1.17
CA ALA A 76 -10.46 18.65 0.10
C ALA A 76 -11.41 18.09 -0.97
N PRO A 77 -12.27 18.92 -1.59
CA PRO A 77 -13.16 18.44 -2.64
C PRO A 77 -12.35 17.94 -3.83
N TYR A 78 -12.78 16.81 -4.39
CA TYR A 78 -12.17 16.20 -5.56
C TYR A 78 -13.15 16.20 -6.73
N SER A 79 -12.65 16.61 -7.89
CA SER A 79 -13.35 16.46 -9.16
C SER A 79 -12.39 15.90 -10.22
N PRO A 80 -12.84 14.97 -11.08
CA PRO A 80 -12.04 14.48 -12.20
C PRO A 80 -11.58 15.65 -13.10
N PRO A 81 -10.37 15.60 -13.68
CA PRO A 81 -9.85 16.69 -14.51
C PRO A 81 -10.63 16.86 -15.82
N LEU A 82 -11.31 18.00 -15.99
CA LEU A 82 -12.17 18.30 -17.14
C LEU A 82 -11.42 18.39 -18.48
N ASP A 83 -10.18 18.87 -18.44
CA ASP A 83 -9.28 18.97 -19.59
C ASP A 83 -8.67 17.61 -20.00
N CYS A 84 -8.94 16.58 -19.21
CA CYS A 84 -8.28 15.30 -19.27
C CYS A 84 -9.21 14.13 -18.89
N PRO A 85 -10.40 13.98 -19.51
CA PRO A 85 -11.32 12.88 -19.22
C PRO A 85 -10.73 11.47 -19.41
N SER A 86 -11.36 10.46 -18.81
CA SER A 86 -11.06 9.04 -19.10
C SER A 86 -11.30 8.71 -20.59
N PRO A 87 -10.68 7.67 -21.18
CA PRO A 87 -9.83 6.66 -20.53
C PRO A 87 -8.39 7.15 -20.31
N TRP A 88 -7.82 6.77 -19.17
CA TRP A 88 -6.42 7.01 -18.84
C TRP A 88 -5.61 5.74 -19.08
N SER A 89 -4.39 5.93 -19.58
CA SER A 89 -3.43 4.85 -19.79
C SER A 89 -2.80 4.40 -18.48
N ARG A 90 -2.60 5.37 -17.58
CA ARG A 90 -2.08 5.18 -16.24
C ARG A 90 -2.47 6.36 -15.38
N VAL A 91 -2.64 6.13 -14.09
CA VAL A 91 -2.80 7.19 -13.09
C VAL A 91 -1.82 6.95 -11.96
N VAL A 92 -1.04 7.98 -11.62
CA VAL A 92 -0.02 7.91 -10.55
C VAL A 92 -0.37 8.92 -9.47
N LEU A 93 -0.51 8.45 -8.24
CA LEU A 93 -0.57 9.29 -7.05
C LEU A 93 0.86 9.64 -6.62
N ASP A 94 1.07 10.90 -6.31
CA ASP A 94 2.36 11.45 -5.93
C ASP A 94 2.23 12.23 -4.62
N LEU A 95 2.87 11.71 -3.57
CA LEU A 95 2.99 12.37 -2.29
C LEU A 95 4.43 12.89 -2.19
N SER A 96 4.58 14.21 -2.05
CA SER A 96 5.85 14.85 -1.73
C SER A 96 5.74 15.48 -0.35
N ALA A 97 6.69 15.17 0.54
CA ALA A 97 6.65 15.63 1.92
C ALA A 97 8.03 16.02 2.45
N SER A 98 8.04 16.91 3.44
CA SER A 98 9.24 17.28 4.19
C SER A 98 8.95 17.37 5.68
N ALA A 99 9.97 17.08 6.50
CA ALA A 99 9.93 17.28 7.95
C ALA A 99 10.76 18.51 8.32
N SER A 100 10.18 19.41 9.11
CA SER A 100 10.85 20.66 9.51
C SER A 100 11.99 20.44 10.51
N ASP A 101 11.89 19.42 11.34
CA ASP A 101 12.81 19.09 12.44
C ASP A 101 12.75 17.57 12.71
N LEU A 102 13.45 17.11 13.75
CA LEU A 102 13.32 15.76 14.30
C LEU A 102 11.86 15.44 14.59
N GLN A 103 11.50 14.18 14.35
CA GLN A 103 10.17 13.65 14.59
C GLN A 103 10.22 12.12 14.68
N LYS A 104 9.19 11.51 15.27
CA LYS A 104 8.99 10.06 15.17
C LYS A 104 8.37 9.72 13.82
N ASP A 105 8.58 8.50 13.36
CA ASP A 105 7.82 7.90 12.27
C ASP A 105 6.33 7.77 12.64
N ARG A 106 5.46 8.17 11.71
CA ARG A 106 4.01 8.24 11.89
C ARG A 106 3.30 7.56 10.74
N VAL A 107 2.24 6.82 11.06
CA VAL A 107 1.33 6.28 10.04
C VAL A 107 0.54 7.39 9.38
N ALA A 108 0.33 7.26 8.08
CA ALA A 108 -0.52 8.11 7.28
C ALA A 108 -1.27 7.31 6.21
N ALA A 109 -2.39 7.86 5.74
CA ALA A 109 -3.10 7.32 4.59
C ALA A 109 -3.85 8.40 3.82
N ILE A 110 -4.16 8.09 2.56
CA ILE A 110 -4.93 8.91 1.64
C ILE A 110 -6.12 8.10 1.15
N TRP A 111 -7.32 8.69 1.23
CA TRP A 111 -8.57 8.14 0.74
C TRP A 111 -9.22 9.05 -0.29
N LEU A 112 -10.00 8.45 -1.19
CA LEU A 112 -10.95 9.13 -2.06
C LEU A 112 -12.34 8.57 -1.78
N SER A 113 -13.24 9.39 -1.25
CA SER A 113 -14.60 8.98 -0.85
C SER A 113 -14.60 7.72 0.02
N GLY A 114 -13.72 7.70 1.03
CA GLY A 114 -13.53 6.58 1.97
C GLY A 114 -12.79 5.35 1.43
N ALA A 115 -12.54 5.25 0.12
CA ALA A 115 -11.74 4.18 -0.47
C ALA A 115 -10.24 4.53 -0.37
N GLU A 116 -9.44 3.60 0.13
CA GLU A 116 -8.04 3.86 0.44
C GLU A 116 -7.14 3.73 -0.77
N LEU A 117 -6.33 4.75 -1.05
CA LEU A 117 -5.42 4.78 -2.20
C LEU A 117 -3.97 4.49 -1.78
N LEU A 118 -3.55 5.02 -0.63
CA LEU A 118 -2.20 4.88 -0.10
C LEU A 118 -2.24 4.73 1.41
N ARG A 119 -1.45 3.78 1.93
CA ARG A 119 -1.02 3.73 3.33
C ARG A 119 0.49 3.81 3.40
N THR A 120 1.01 4.62 4.29
CA THR A 120 2.43 4.97 4.34
C THR A 120 2.89 5.26 5.76
N SER A 121 4.20 5.27 5.98
CA SER A 121 4.84 5.78 7.19
C SER A 121 5.74 6.96 6.83
N THR A 122 5.74 8.00 7.65
CA THR A 122 6.76 9.04 7.57
C THR A 122 8.13 8.48 7.97
N PRO A 123 9.24 9.06 7.47
CA PRO A 123 10.57 8.74 7.95
C PRO A 123 10.74 9.05 9.44
N TYR A 124 11.78 8.46 10.05
CA TYR A 124 12.32 8.86 11.34
C TYR A 124 13.53 9.81 11.09
N PRO A 125 13.32 11.14 10.95
CA PRO A 125 14.40 12.06 10.63
C PRO A 125 15.46 12.11 11.73
N LEU A 126 16.73 11.91 11.35
CA LEU A 126 17.89 12.08 12.21
C LEU A 126 18.50 13.50 12.15
N SER A 127 17.98 14.35 11.27
CA SER A 127 18.35 15.75 11.13
C SER A 127 17.13 16.58 10.69
N PRO A 128 17.11 17.90 10.95
CA PRO A 128 16.10 18.78 10.38
C PRO A 128 16.14 18.81 8.84
N GLY A 129 15.02 19.17 8.21
CA GLY A 129 14.97 19.48 6.79
C GLY A 129 15.11 18.27 5.86
N VAL A 130 14.62 17.10 6.27
CA VAL A 130 14.56 15.93 5.38
C VAL A 130 13.32 15.99 4.50
N PHE A 131 13.40 15.41 3.30
CA PHE A 131 12.26 15.28 2.42
C PHE A 131 12.21 13.90 1.77
N TRP A 132 11.04 13.48 1.31
CA TRP A 132 10.85 12.22 0.61
C TRP A 132 9.68 12.31 -0.35
N ARG A 133 9.58 11.33 -1.23
CA ARG A 133 8.50 11.23 -2.22
C ARG A 133 8.01 9.80 -2.33
N VAL A 134 6.70 9.64 -2.42
CA VAL A 134 6.03 8.36 -2.67
C VAL A 134 5.27 8.47 -3.98
N ARG A 135 5.50 7.53 -4.90
CA ARG A 135 4.79 7.44 -6.16
C ARG A 135 4.10 6.09 -6.25
N LYS A 136 2.77 6.09 -6.35
CA LYS A 136 1.97 4.86 -6.42
C LYS A 136 1.13 4.83 -7.68
N ASP A 137 1.16 3.70 -8.38
CA ASP A 137 0.23 3.46 -9.48
C ASP A 137 -1.17 3.18 -8.91
N ILE A 138 -2.10 4.09 -9.17
CA ILE A 138 -3.51 4.00 -8.75
C ILE A 138 -4.43 3.78 -9.95
N THR A 139 -3.92 3.29 -11.09
CA THR A 139 -4.72 3.03 -12.30
C THR A 139 -5.87 2.06 -12.04
N ARG A 140 -5.70 1.11 -11.12
CA ARG A 140 -6.78 0.19 -10.71
C ARG A 140 -8.02 0.92 -10.17
N TYR A 141 -7.86 2.15 -9.69
CA TYR A 141 -8.92 3.00 -9.12
C TYR A 141 -9.61 3.89 -10.17
N THR A 142 -9.43 3.61 -11.46
CA THR A 142 -9.92 4.47 -12.55
C THR A 142 -11.43 4.75 -12.47
N SER A 143 -12.26 3.76 -12.11
CA SER A 143 -13.71 3.96 -11.94
C SER A 143 -14.02 5.00 -10.87
N LEU A 144 -13.40 4.84 -9.69
CA LEU A 144 -13.52 5.78 -8.57
C LEU A 144 -12.98 7.17 -8.94
N LEU A 145 -11.83 7.27 -9.59
CA LEU A 145 -11.25 8.56 -10.01
C LEU A 145 -12.11 9.29 -11.05
N ARG A 146 -12.86 8.56 -11.88
CA ARG A 146 -13.75 9.13 -12.89
C ARG A 146 -15.12 9.51 -12.31
N SER A 147 -15.64 8.69 -11.40
CA SER A 147 -16.97 8.81 -10.82
C SER A 147 -16.85 8.59 -9.32
N PRO A 148 -16.37 9.61 -8.57
CA PRO A 148 -15.96 9.44 -7.18
C PRO A 148 -17.13 9.49 -6.18
N SER A 149 -18.32 9.84 -6.65
CA SER A 149 -19.54 9.83 -5.84
C SER A 149 -20.01 8.40 -5.63
N LEU A 150 -20.21 8.03 -4.36
CA LEU A 150 -20.81 6.75 -4.01
C LEU A 150 -22.32 6.79 -4.34
N PRO A 151 -22.94 5.64 -4.66
CA PRO A 151 -24.39 5.56 -4.74
C PRO A 151 -24.99 6.03 -3.41
N ASP A 152 -25.89 7.01 -3.43
CA ASP A 152 -26.62 7.41 -2.22
C ASP A 152 -27.49 6.24 -1.74
N ASP A 153 -27.51 5.96 -0.43
CA ASP A 153 -28.41 4.99 0.21
C ASP A 153 -29.89 5.45 0.19
N ASP A 154 -30.15 6.68 -0.27
CA ASP A 154 -31.50 7.20 -0.34
C ASP A 154 -32.20 6.63 -1.58
N ASN A 155 -33.20 5.78 -1.35
CA ASN A 155 -34.14 5.24 -2.34
C ASN A 155 -35.06 6.33 -2.92
N SER A 156 -34.56 7.57 -2.96
CA SER A 156 -35.20 8.78 -3.44
C SER A 156 -35.20 8.76 -4.96
N THR A 157 -36.39 8.68 -5.54
CA THR A 157 -36.63 8.81 -6.99
C THR A 157 -36.51 10.26 -7.50
N ASP A 158 -35.85 11.14 -6.75
CA ASP A 158 -35.65 12.54 -7.15
C ASP A 158 -34.35 12.67 -7.96
N PRO A 159 -34.40 12.98 -9.27
CA PRO A 159 -33.20 13.21 -10.08
C PRO A 159 -32.39 14.44 -9.64
N SER A 160 -32.89 15.20 -8.66
CA SER A 160 -32.23 16.35 -8.04
C SER A 160 -31.69 16.07 -6.63
N SER A 161 -31.78 14.83 -6.10
CA SER A 161 -31.12 14.48 -4.85
C SER A 161 -29.60 14.57 -5.05
N SER A 162 -29.00 15.47 -4.29
CA SER A 162 -27.63 15.96 -4.43
C SER A 162 -26.63 14.81 -4.39
N THR A 163 -25.97 14.55 -5.53
CA THR A 163 -24.76 13.72 -5.55
C THR A 163 -23.78 14.27 -4.52
N SER A 164 -23.52 13.51 -3.46
CA SER A 164 -22.58 13.92 -2.41
C SER A 164 -21.23 14.29 -3.04
N PRO A 165 -20.67 15.48 -2.74
CA PRO A 165 -19.39 15.88 -3.31
C PRO A 165 -18.31 14.89 -2.86
N ALA A 166 -17.48 14.46 -3.80
CA ALA A 166 -16.37 13.58 -3.46
C ALA A 166 -15.25 14.34 -2.77
N PHE A 167 -14.63 13.71 -1.78
CA PHE A 167 -13.50 14.28 -1.05
C PHE A 167 -12.28 13.39 -1.15
N ILE A 168 -11.13 14.01 -1.41
CA ILE A 168 -9.87 13.39 -1.05
C ILE A 168 -9.58 13.74 0.41
N SER A 169 -9.18 12.75 1.19
CA SER A 169 -8.87 12.92 2.60
C SER A 169 -7.50 12.35 2.90
N MET A 170 -6.71 13.05 3.72
CA MET A 170 -5.42 12.57 4.19
C MET A 170 -5.37 12.64 5.71
N MET A 171 -4.88 11.57 6.32
CA MET A 171 -4.56 11.53 7.75
C MET A 171 -3.08 11.29 7.92
N LEU A 172 -2.46 12.02 8.84
CA LEU A 172 -1.09 11.83 9.28
C LEU A 172 -1.08 12.06 10.80
N GLU A 173 -0.78 11.02 11.57
CA GLU A 173 -0.91 10.99 13.03
C GLU A 173 0.29 11.66 13.74
N ASN A 174 0.64 12.90 13.37
CA ASN A 174 1.78 13.59 13.97
C ASN A 174 1.47 14.11 15.37
N SER A 175 2.45 14.00 16.28
CA SER A 175 2.36 14.58 17.60
C SER A 175 3.62 15.33 17.97
N ASN A 176 3.45 16.57 18.41
CA ASN A 176 4.54 17.45 18.84
C ASN A 176 4.93 17.26 20.32
N SER A 177 4.36 16.25 20.99
CA SER A 177 4.60 15.95 22.40
C SER A 177 6.04 15.51 22.70
N THR A 178 6.71 14.85 21.73
CA THR A 178 8.09 14.35 21.90
C THR A 178 9.11 15.24 21.19
N PHE A 179 8.81 15.60 19.94
CA PHE A 179 9.67 16.40 19.09
C PHE A 179 8.86 17.51 18.43
N PRO A 180 9.44 18.69 18.16
CA PRO A 180 8.70 19.85 17.68
C PRO A 180 8.44 19.85 16.17
N GLY A 181 8.99 18.87 15.42
CA GLY A 181 8.93 18.85 13.96
C GLY A 181 7.51 18.64 13.42
N PHE A 182 7.16 19.40 12.38
CA PHE A 182 5.93 19.25 11.61
C PHE A 182 6.23 18.74 10.20
N TYR A 183 5.20 18.20 9.54
CA TYR A 183 5.31 17.73 8.16
C TYR A 183 4.60 18.66 7.19
N SER A 184 5.29 19.09 6.13
CA SER A 184 4.66 19.79 5.00
C SER A 184 4.42 18.78 3.89
N VAL A 185 3.18 18.64 3.41
CA VAL A 185 2.78 17.60 2.45
C VAL A 185 2.03 18.21 1.27
N ASN A 186 2.43 17.77 0.08
CA ASN A 186 1.71 17.99 -1.17
C ASN A 186 1.30 16.64 -1.76
N VAL A 187 0.04 16.51 -2.18
CA VAL A 187 -0.48 15.34 -2.88
C VAL A 187 -0.94 15.78 -4.27
N SER A 188 -0.42 15.11 -5.29
CA SER A 188 -0.79 15.31 -6.69
C SER A 188 -1.23 13.99 -7.34
N ILE A 189 -2.08 14.08 -8.36
CA ILE A 189 -2.47 12.95 -9.19
C ILE A 189 -2.09 13.27 -10.64
N HIS A 190 -1.31 12.39 -11.25
CA HIS A 190 -0.81 12.50 -12.61
C HIS A 190 -1.55 11.51 -13.51
N PHE A 191 -2.19 12.01 -14.57
CA PHE A 191 -2.92 11.17 -15.52
C PHE A 191 -2.19 11.12 -16.86
N TYR A 192 -2.01 9.91 -17.37
CA TYR A 192 -1.33 9.63 -18.62
C TYR A 192 -2.34 9.18 -19.68
N ARG A 193 -2.02 9.43 -20.96
CA ARG A 193 -2.80 8.96 -22.11
C ARG A 193 -1.90 8.45 -23.23
N GLY A 194 -2.47 7.57 -24.07
CA GLY A 194 -1.81 6.96 -25.22
C GLY A 194 -1.18 5.61 -24.90
N GLY A 195 -0.92 4.80 -25.93
CA GLY A 195 -0.23 3.53 -25.76
C GLY A 195 1.22 3.75 -25.29
N VAL A 196 1.69 2.90 -24.37
CA VAL A 196 3.12 2.76 -24.06
C VAL A 196 3.76 2.14 -25.30
N LYS A 197 4.54 2.92 -26.05
CA LYS A 197 5.27 2.40 -27.21
C LYS A 197 6.52 1.67 -26.70
N THR A 198 6.56 0.36 -26.84
CA THR A 198 7.80 -0.36 -27.16
C THR A 198 7.71 -0.74 -28.63
N GLU A 199 8.81 -0.66 -29.38
CA GLU A 199 8.85 -0.99 -30.81
C GLU A 199 8.08 -2.27 -31.12
N GLY A 200 7.09 -2.20 -32.02
CA GLY A 200 6.48 -3.37 -32.65
C GLY A 200 4.98 -3.58 -32.47
N GLU A 201 4.34 -3.26 -31.34
CA GLU A 201 2.88 -3.43 -31.18
C GLU A 201 2.24 -2.49 -30.14
N PRO A 202 0.97 -2.07 -30.32
CA PRO A 202 0.24 -1.29 -29.33
C PRO A 202 -0.06 -2.16 -28.09
N ILE A 203 0.65 -1.92 -26.99
CA ILE A 203 0.33 -2.49 -25.69
C ILE A 203 -1.05 -1.96 -25.27
N ARG A 204 -2.04 -2.86 -25.16
CA ARG A 204 -3.28 -2.60 -24.41
C ARG A 204 -2.87 -2.36 -22.95
N LEU A 205 -3.38 -1.27 -22.40
CA LEU A 205 -2.87 -0.63 -21.20
C LEU A 205 -2.99 -1.53 -19.97
N SER A 206 -1.89 -2.20 -19.63
CA SER A 206 -1.74 -2.87 -18.35
C SER A 206 -1.36 -1.82 -17.30
N ALA A 207 -2.34 -1.44 -16.47
CA ALA A 207 -2.08 -0.97 -15.12
C ALA A 207 -1.04 -1.90 -14.45
N HIS A 208 -0.27 -1.38 -13.49
CA HIS A 208 0.53 -2.25 -12.62
C HIS A 208 -0.28 -3.47 -12.19
N PRO A 209 0.27 -4.70 -12.31
CA PRO A 209 -0.50 -5.86 -11.93
C PRO A 209 -0.69 -5.78 -10.41
N VAL A 210 -1.89 -5.44 -9.96
CA VAL A 210 -2.42 -5.94 -8.67
C VAL A 210 -3.15 -7.24 -8.96
N ILE A 211 -3.81 -7.95 -8.03
CA ILE A 211 -4.30 -9.32 -8.31
C ILE A 211 -4.90 -9.52 -9.70
N ARG A 212 -4.24 -10.12 -10.70
CA ARG A 212 -2.83 -10.49 -10.93
C ARG A 212 -2.74 -10.87 -12.41
N GLY A 213 -2.63 -9.90 -13.33
CA GLY A 213 -2.58 -10.12 -14.78
C GLY A 213 -3.90 -10.61 -15.42
N LEU A 214 -4.66 -11.46 -14.72
CA LEU A 214 -5.94 -12.04 -15.15
C LEU A 214 -6.98 -10.98 -15.53
N TYR A 215 -6.98 -9.86 -14.81
CA TYR A 215 -7.96 -8.78 -14.93
C TYR A 215 -7.24 -7.57 -15.50
N ARG A 216 -7.12 -7.55 -16.82
CA ARG A 216 -6.40 -6.52 -17.59
C ARG A 216 -7.06 -5.13 -17.46
N ASP A 217 -8.35 -5.11 -17.13
CA ASP A 217 -9.15 -3.89 -17.02
C ASP A 217 -9.42 -3.55 -15.54
N PRO A 218 -9.32 -2.26 -15.14
CA PRO A 218 -9.80 -1.79 -13.84
C PRO A 218 -11.25 -2.20 -13.56
N ALA A 219 -11.64 -2.25 -12.29
CA ALA A 219 -13.02 -2.51 -11.90
C ALA A 219 -13.95 -1.38 -12.36
N ASP A 220 -15.21 -1.74 -12.65
CA ASP A 220 -16.25 -0.80 -13.10
C ASP A 220 -16.82 0.02 -11.93
N LEU A 221 -16.80 -0.55 -10.73
CA LEU A 221 -17.24 0.07 -9.48
C LEU A 221 -16.28 -0.33 -8.33
N ILE A 222 -16.02 0.61 -7.42
CA ILE A 222 -15.23 0.36 -6.21
C ILE A 222 -16.06 0.82 -5.02
N LEU A 223 -16.37 -0.10 -4.12
CA LEU A 223 -17.05 0.18 -2.86
C LEU A 223 -16.05 0.12 -1.70
N PRO A 224 -15.94 1.17 -0.87
CA PRO A 224 -15.05 1.14 0.28
C PRO A 224 -15.55 0.16 1.36
N VAL A 225 -14.63 -0.63 1.91
CA VAL A 225 -14.82 -1.42 3.14
C VAL A 225 -14.04 -0.70 4.23
N SER A 226 -14.62 0.39 4.72
CA SER A 226 -13.94 1.38 5.56
C SER A 226 -14.89 1.99 6.59
N ASN A 227 -14.34 2.73 7.56
CA ASN A 227 -15.10 3.37 8.64
C ASN A 227 -15.88 4.58 8.11
N GLU A 228 -17.21 4.50 8.14
CA GLU A 228 -18.14 5.54 7.66
C GLU A 228 -17.96 6.89 8.38
N LEU A 229 -17.62 6.86 9.67
CA LEU A 229 -17.35 8.08 10.45
C LEU A 229 -15.94 8.64 10.19
N GLY A 230 -15.24 8.16 9.16
CA GLY A 230 -13.84 8.48 8.92
C GLY A 230 -13.55 9.96 8.73
N GLU A 231 -14.45 10.71 8.09
CA GLU A 231 -14.30 12.16 7.84
C GLU A 231 -14.31 13.00 9.13
N CYS A 232 -15.09 12.59 10.12
CA CYS A 232 -15.27 13.32 11.38
C CYS A 232 -14.57 12.64 12.57
N GLY A 233 -14.02 11.45 12.37
CA GLY A 233 -13.47 10.57 13.40
C GLY A 233 -11.97 10.33 13.25
N HIS A 234 -11.47 9.16 13.65
CA HIS A 234 -10.04 8.82 13.60
C HIS A 234 -9.60 8.25 12.24
N GLY A 235 -10.15 8.76 11.14
CA GLY A 235 -9.89 8.27 9.78
C GLY A 235 -10.75 7.09 9.33
N PHE A 236 -10.63 6.76 8.04
CA PHE A 236 -11.46 5.75 7.37
C PHE A 236 -10.98 4.31 7.59
N TRP A 237 -9.82 4.08 8.23
CA TRP A 237 -9.49 2.73 8.67
C TRP A 237 -10.35 2.32 9.86
N PHE A 238 -10.59 1.02 9.99
CA PHE A 238 -11.08 0.45 11.22
C PHE A 238 -9.94 0.20 12.19
N ARG A 239 -10.20 0.38 13.48
CA ARG A 239 -9.28 0.04 14.55
C ARG A 239 -9.69 -1.26 15.21
N VAL A 240 -8.94 -2.33 14.98
CA VAL A 240 -9.11 -3.60 15.67
C VAL A 240 -8.29 -3.58 16.96
N HIS A 241 -8.98 -3.61 18.10
CA HIS A 241 -8.35 -3.49 19.41
C HIS A 241 -7.67 -4.76 19.89
N ASN A 242 -8.15 -5.96 19.52
CA ASN A 242 -7.54 -7.24 19.88
C ASN A 242 -8.20 -8.39 19.10
N GLU A 243 -7.81 -9.64 19.38
CA GLU A 243 -8.29 -10.83 18.66
C GLU A 243 -9.80 -11.13 18.78
N SER A 244 -10.47 -10.57 19.79
CA SER A 244 -11.91 -10.72 20.00
C SER A 244 -12.72 -9.62 19.31
N ASP A 245 -12.05 -8.57 18.83
CA ASP A 245 -12.65 -7.46 18.11
C ASP A 245 -12.74 -7.75 16.60
N SER A 246 -13.81 -7.29 16.00
CA SER A 246 -14.06 -7.39 14.57
C SER A 246 -14.88 -6.21 14.09
N GLN A 247 -14.55 -5.74 12.90
CA GLN A 247 -15.09 -4.51 12.33
C GLN A 247 -15.96 -4.87 11.13
N LEU A 248 -17.10 -4.23 11.00
CA LEU A 248 -18.18 -4.62 10.08
C LEU A 248 -18.60 -3.43 9.23
N VAL A 249 -18.87 -3.69 7.96
CA VAL A 249 -19.61 -2.80 7.06
C VAL A 249 -20.67 -3.61 6.32
N THR A 250 -21.79 -2.97 5.99
CA THR A 250 -22.85 -3.54 5.17
C THR A 250 -22.78 -2.94 3.77
N LEU A 251 -22.84 -3.77 2.73
CA LEU A 251 -22.77 -3.31 1.34
C LEU A 251 -23.83 -4.02 0.48
N THR A 252 -24.51 -3.27 -0.38
CA THR A 252 -25.37 -3.84 -1.43
C THR A 252 -24.56 -4.00 -2.72
N ILE A 253 -24.59 -5.20 -3.29
CA ILE A 253 -23.84 -5.52 -4.51
C ILE A 253 -24.76 -5.43 -5.73
N PRO A 254 -24.39 -4.70 -6.80
CA PRO A 254 -25.20 -4.66 -8.03
C PRO A 254 -25.43 -6.05 -8.61
N ASN A 255 -26.69 -6.36 -8.94
CA ASN A 255 -27.09 -7.69 -9.40
C ASN A 255 -26.42 -8.12 -10.71
N ASN A 256 -25.86 -7.19 -11.49
CA ASN A 256 -25.10 -7.47 -12.72
C ASN A 256 -23.60 -7.65 -12.48
N THR A 257 -23.14 -7.72 -11.23
CA THR A 257 -21.73 -7.98 -10.90
C THR A 257 -21.34 -9.40 -11.31
N TYR A 258 -20.36 -9.55 -12.20
CA TYR A 258 -19.87 -10.88 -12.60
C TYR A 258 -18.51 -11.27 -11.99
N ARG A 259 -17.83 -10.33 -11.34
CA ARG A 259 -16.53 -10.54 -10.69
C ARG A 259 -16.36 -9.58 -9.53
N ALA A 260 -15.73 -10.05 -8.46
CA ALA A 260 -15.46 -9.26 -7.27
C ALA A 260 -14.07 -9.60 -6.69
N VAL A 261 -13.31 -8.58 -6.31
CA VAL A 261 -12.00 -8.70 -5.65
C VAL A 261 -11.94 -7.72 -4.50
N LEU A 262 -11.63 -8.19 -3.29
CA LEU A 262 -11.44 -7.33 -2.12
C LEU A 262 -9.95 -7.09 -1.90
N GLU A 263 -9.50 -5.84 -2.06
CA GLU A 263 -8.17 -5.38 -1.68
C GLU A 263 -8.17 -4.99 -0.20
N LEU A 264 -7.18 -5.46 0.57
CA LEU A 264 -7.04 -5.18 2.00
C LEU A 264 -5.81 -4.34 2.29
N TYR A 265 -5.96 -3.37 3.18
CA TYR A 265 -4.88 -2.58 3.76
C TYR A 265 -4.73 -2.90 5.23
N VAL A 266 -3.49 -3.10 5.70
CA VAL A 266 -3.21 -3.53 7.08
C VAL A 266 -2.02 -2.78 7.64
N SER A 267 -2.10 -2.34 8.90
CA SER A 267 -0.94 -1.88 9.66
C SER A 267 -1.05 -2.26 11.14
N HIS A 268 0.08 -2.52 11.77
CA HIS A 268 0.17 -3.03 13.14
C HIS A 268 0.84 -2.00 14.06
N HIS A 269 0.28 -1.77 15.24
CA HIS A 269 0.71 -0.69 16.12
C HIS A 269 0.93 -1.18 17.54
N SER A 270 1.49 -0.31 18.38
CA SER A 270 1.62 -0.55 19.82
C SER A 270 2.40 -1.86 20.10
N LEU A 271 1.86 -2.79 20.87
CA LEU A 271 2.57 -4.02 21.28
C LEU A 271 2.83 -4.99 20.13
N ASP A 272 2.18 -4.77 18.98
CA ASP A 272 2.37 -5.54 17.77
C ASP A 272 3.25 -4.83 16.73
N GLU A 273 3.86 -3.68 17.02
CA GLU A 273 4.81 -3.02 16.08
C GLU A 273 5.99 -3.95 15.67
N TYR A 274 6.36 -4.88 16.55
CA TYR A 274 7.48 -5.82 16.38
C TYR A 274 7.04 -7.29 16.39
N TRP A 275 5.77 -7.56 16.06
CA TRP A 275 5.14 -8.88 16.21
C TRP A 275 5.96 -10.04 15.62
N TYR A 276 6.63 -9.83 14.49
CA TYR A 276 7.49 -10.81 13.80
C TYR A 276 8.65 -11.35 14.66
N ALA A 277 9.02 -10.63 15.73
CA ALA A 277 10.06 -11.02 16.68
C ALA A 277 9.52 -11.35 18.09
N ASN A 278 8.20 -11.48 18.27
CA ASN A 278 7.61 -11.77 19.58
C ASN A 278 7.83 -13.26 19.95
N PRO A 279 8.42 -13.57 21.11
CA PRO A 279 8.49 -14.94 21.59
C PRO A 279 7.09 -15.45 22.00
N LEU A 280 6.88 -16.77 21.99
CA LEU A 280 5.61 -17.36 22.47
C LEU A 280 5.42 -17.25 23.98
N ARG A 281 6.51 -17.35 24.73
CA ARG A 281 6.54 -17.18 26.19
C ARG A 281 7.78 -16.37 26.50
N ALA A 282 7.71 -15.47 27.46
CA ALA A 282 8.89 -14.78 27.99
C ALA A 282 8.54 -14.29 29.40
N SER A 283 9.55 -13.86 30.15
CA SER A 283 9.34 -13.15 31.42
C SER A 283 8.81 -11.72 31.23
N ASP A 284 8.75 -11.23 29.98
CA ASP A 284 8.26 -9.90 29.61
C ASP A 284 6.88 -9.95 28.93
N SER A 285 6.16 -8.85 29.06
CA SER A 285 4.80 -8.57 28.57
C SER A 285 4.61 -8.68 27.06
N LYS A 286 5.68 -8.81 26.25
CA LYS A 286 5.65 -8.90 24.77
C LYS A 286 5.41 -10.32 24.22
N ALA A 287 5.18 -11.31 25.08
CA ALA A 287 5.03 -12.70 24.65
C ALA A 287 3.63 -12.99 24.08
N ASN A 288 3.55 -13.28 22.78
CA ASN A 288 2.37 -13.89 22.14
C ASN A 288 2.67 -14.59 20.79
N GLY A 289 3.95 -14.80 20.46
CA GLY A 289 4.37 -15.41 19.21
C GLY A 289 4.23 -14.49 17.99
N GLY A 290 4.94 -14.85 16.93
CA GLY A 290 5.01 -14.06 15.70
C GLY A 290 3.95 -14.36 14.65
N PHE A 291 2.79 -14.93 15.01
CA PHE A 291 1.72 -15.23 14.05
C PHE A 291 0.57 -14.24 14.16
N ARG A 292 0.15 -13.65 13.03
CA ARG A 292 -1.02 -12.79 12.91
C ARG A 292 -1.75 -13.13 11.62
N GLN A 293 -3.07 -13.10 11.65
CA GLN A 293 -3.86 -13.38 10.46
C GLN A 293 -5.06 -12.45 10.38
N VAL A 294 -5.11 -11.63 9.32
CA VAL A 294 -6.28 -10.84 8.98
C VAL A 294 -7.27 -11.76 8.29
N VAL A 295 -8.50 -11.84 8.81
CA VAL A 295 -9.55 -12.73 8.33
C VAL A 295 -10.72 -11.91 7.84
N VAL A 296 -11.25 -12.30 6.68
CA VAL A 296 -12.46 -11.71 6.08
C VAL A 296 -13.58 -12.74 6.09
N THR A 297 -14.74 -12.34 6.58
CA THR A 297 -15.99 -13.10 6.42
C THR A 297 -17.06 -12.26 5.73
N ILE A 298 -17.86 -12.91 4.89
CA ILE A 298 -19.04 -12.32 4.25
C ILE A 298 -20.25 -13.10 4.75
N ASP A 299 -21.20 -12.44 5.41
CA ASP A 299 -22.36 -13.08 6.06
C ASP A 299 -21.97 -14.27 6.95
N ASN A 300 -20.92 -14.07 7.76
CA ASN A 300 -20.30 -15.09 8.62
C ASN A 300 -19.62 -16.27 7.88
N LEU A 301 -19.62 -16.29 6.55
CA LEU A 301 -18.89 -17.27 5.75
C LEU A 301 -17.45 -16.80 5.52
N TYR A 302 -16.46 -17.64 5.82
CA TYR A 302 -15.05 -17.33 5.55
C TYR A 302 -14.82 -17.10 4.04
N ALA A 303 -14.31 -15.91 3.69
CA ALA A 303 -14.05 -15.49 2.32
C ALA A 303 -12.56 -15.49 1.98
N GLY A 304 -11.70 -15.23 2.97
CA GLY A 304 -10.24 -15.25 2.77
C GLY A 304 -9.48 -14.80 4.01
N SER A 305 -8.15 -14.92 3.94
CA SER A 305 -7.26 -14.40 4.98
C SER A 305 -5.85 -14.16 4.48
N VAL A 306 -5.13 -13.32 5.21
CA VAL A 306 -3.75 -12.90 4.91
C VAL A 306 -2.92 -12.95 6.19
N VAL A 307 -1.70 -13.46 6.08
CA VAL A 307 -0.64 -13.18 7.07
C VAL A 307 0.14 -11.99 6.52
N PRO A 308 0.08 -10.81 7.18
CA PRO A 308 0.71 -9.61 6.67
C PRO A 308 2.22 -9.77 6.50
N PHE A 309 2.77 -9.02 5.56
CA PHE A 309 4.20 -8.79 5.41
C PHE A 309 4.76 -8.23 6.72
N PRO A 310 5.92 -8.72 7.22
CA PRO A 310 6.52 -8.20 8.44
C PRO A 310 7.16 -6.83 8.20
N LEU A 311 6.31 -5.83 7.99
CA LEU A 311 6.69 -4.45 7.74
C LEU A 311 7.55 -3.91 8.90
N VAL A 312 8.64 -3.23 8.56
CA VAL A 312 9.48 -2.54 9.54
C VAL A 312 9.28 -1.04 9.39
N TYR A 313 8.86 -0.38 10.47
CA TYR A 313 8.70 1.06 10.47
C TYR A 313 10.05 1.79 10.54
N PRO A 314 10.18 3.00 9.98
CA PRO A 314 11.46 3.74 9.96
C PRO A 314 12.07 4.05 11.34
N GLY A 315 11.30 4.02 12.43
CA GLY A 315 11.83 4.17 13.80
C GLY A 315 12.19 2.85 14.49
N SER A 316 11.87 1.71 13.87
CA SER A 316 11.96 0.38 14.48
C SER A 316 13.35 -0.28 14.35
N ILE A 317 13.65 -1.21 15.26
CA ILE A 317 14.85 -2.06 15.33
C ILE A 317 16.14 -1.26 15.56
N ASN A 318 16.59 -0.52 14.55
CA ASN A 318 17.66 0.46 14.64
C ASN A 318 17.31 1.59 13.65
N PRO A 319 16.91 2.79 14.11
CA PRO A 319 16.48 3.87 13.23
C PRO A 319 17.57 4.33 12.25
N PHE A 320 18.85 4.06 12.56
CA PHE A 320 19.98 4.39 11.68
C PHE A 320 20.05 3.47 10.44
N PHE A 321 19.34 2.32 10.41
CA PHE A 321 19.24 1.50 9.20
C PHE A 321 18.43 2.20 8.11
N TRP A 322 17.48 3.03 8.52
CA TRP A 322 16.42 3.55 7.64
C TRP A 322 16.64 5.01 7.22
N ALA A 323 17.85 5.53 7.47
CA ALA A 323 18.24 6.90 7.21
C ALA A 323 19.50 6.92 6.32
N PRO A 324 19.41 7.30 5.02
CA PRO A 324 18.23 7.83 4.33
C PRO A 324 17.38 6.79 3.58
N VAL A 325 17.74 5.51 3.58
CA VAL A 325 17.03 4.49 2.76
C VAL A 325 15.92 3.81 3.56
N ALA A 326 14.68 3.91 3.09
CA ALA A 326 13.52 3.33 3.78
C ALA A 326 13.55 1.79 3.80
N ALA A 327 12.92 1.20 4.82
CA ALA A 327 12.67 -0.24 4.86
C ALA A 327 11.69 -0.67 3.77
N ILE A 328 11.78 -1.93 3.31
CA ILE A 328 10.88 -2.52 2.29
C ILE A 328 9.41 -2.22 2.62
N GLY A 329 8.71 -1.51 1.73
CA GLY A 329 7.29 -1.18 1.85
C GLY A 329 6.92 -0.11 2.88
N ALA A 330 7.87 0.55 3.55
CA ALA A 330 7.58 1.54 4.58
C ALA A 330 6.95 2.83 4.02
N TYR A 331 7.19 3.16 2.76
CA TYR A 331 6.61 4.35 2.12
C TYR A 331 5.36 4.04 1.27
N ASP A 332 5.17 2.80 0.82
CA ASP A 332 3.91 2.29 0.27
C ASP A 332 3.63 0.90 0.86
N PHE A 333 2.74 0.85 1.85
CA PHE A 333 2.46 -0.39 2.58
C PHE A 333 1.81 -1.39 1.62
N PRO A 334 2.19 -2.69 1.69
CA PRO A 334 1.56 -3.72 0.87
C PRO A 334 0.05 -3.80 1.09
N SER A 335 -0.70 -3.85 -0.01
CA SER A 335 -2.10 -4.29 0.00
C SER A 335 -2.23 -5.75 -0.46
N TYR A 336 -3.35 -6.38 -0.12
CA TYR A 336 -3.56 -7.81 -0.38
C TYR A 336 -4.93 -8.05 -0.98
N ASP A 337 -5.00 -8.65 -2.18
CA ASP A 337 -6.31 -8.97 -2.73
C ASP A 337 -6.80 -10.38 -2.39
N LEU A 338 -8.11 -10.48 -2.20
CA LEU A 338 -8.88 -11.70 -2.04
C LEU A 338 -9.88 -11.77 -3.19
N ASP A 339 -9.74 -12.76 -4.07
CA ASP A 339 -10.67 -12.95 -5.17
C ASP A 339 -11.96 -13.61 -4.64
N LEU A 340 -13.05 -12.83 -4.71
CA LEU A 340 -14.38 -13.17 -4.22
C LEU A 340 -15.29 -13.66 -5.34
N THR A 341 -14.79 -13.80 -6.58
CA THR A 341 -15.58 -14.24 -7.74
C THR A 341 -16.40 -15.52 -7.49
N PRO A 342 -15.86 -16.56 -6.82
CA PRO A 342 -16.66 -17.75 -6.51
C PRO A 342 -17.88 -17.52 -5.60
N PHE A 343 -17.90 -16.41 -4.85
CA PHE A 343 -18.97 -16.04 -3.91
C PHE A 343 -20.01 -15.12 -4.52
N VAL A 344 -19.72 -14.51 -5.69
CA VAL A 344 -20.57 -13.48 -6.31
C VAL A 344 -22.03 -13.89 -6.35
N GLY A 345 -22.37 -15.11 -6.78
CA GLY A 345 -23.76 -15.58 -6.84
C GLY A 345 -24.53 -15.59 -5.50
N LEU A 346 -23.84 -15.56 -4.35
CA LEU A 346 -24.48 -15.41 -3.04
C LEU A 346 -24.87 -13.95 -2.73
N LEU A 347 -24.26 -13.00 -3.44
CA LEU A 347 -24.34 -11.56 -3.19
C LEU A 347 -25.34 -10.83 -4.11
N LEU A 348 -25.84 -11.50 -5.16
CA LEU A 348 -26.70 -10.91 -6.20
C LEU A 348 -28.20 -11.02 -5.85
N ASN A 349 -28.59 -10.52 -4.69
CA ASN A 349 -29.96 -10.62 -4.20
C ASN A 349 -30.61 -9.25 -3.88
N GLY A 350 -29.92 -8.15 -4.19
CA GLY A 350 -30.35 -6.78 -3.91
C GLY A 350 -30.45 -6.42 -2.43
N ARG A 351 -29.91 -7.24 -1.52
CA ARG A 351 -29.84 -6.96 -0.08
C ARG A 351 -28.43 -6.54 0.32
N GLU A 352 -28.34 -5.96 1.50
CA GLU A 352 -27.06 -5.70 2.14
C GLU A 352 -26.40 -7.00 2.60
N HIS A 353 -25.08 -7.03 2.47
CA HIS A 353 -24.21 -8.12 2.89
C HIS A 353 -23.18 -7.65 3.91
N GLU A 354 -22.95 -8.45 4.95
CA GLU A 354 -22.04 -8.13 6.04
C GLU A 354 -20.58 -8.48 5.70
N PHE A 355 -19.74 -7.49 5.47
CA PHE A 355 -18.29 -7.66 5.31
C PHE A 355 -17.57 -7.38 6.63
N ARG A 356 -16.98 -8.43 7.22
CA ARG A 356 -16.32 -8.35 8.52
C ARG A 356 -14.82 -8.60 8.43
N LEU A 357 -14.03 -7.72 9.04
CA LEU A 357 -12.57 -7.78 9.17
C LEU A 357 -12.19 -8.04 10.63
N ALA A 358 -11.31 -9.02 10.86
CA ALA A 358 -10.76 -9.32 12.19
C ALA A 358 -9.28 -9.69 12.10
N VAL A 359 -8.53 -9.55 13.20
CA VAL A 359 -7.11 -9.94 13.25
C VAL A 359 -6.89 -10.99 14.34
N LYS A 360 -6.61 -12.24 13.95
CA LYS A 360 -6.33 -13.35 14.88
C LYS A 360 -4.94 -13.23 15.50
N ASP A 361 -4.83 -13.70 16.75
CA ASP A 361 -3.63 -13.62 17.61
C ASP A 361 -3.12 -12.17 17.82
N SER A 362 -3.96 -11.16 17.57
CA SER A 362 -3.59 -9.74 17.64
C SER A 362 -3.56 -9.18 19.05
N ARG A 363 -2.76 -8.13 19.22
CA ARG A 363 -2.76 -7.25 20.40
C ARG A 363 -3.21 -5.85 20.02
N PRO A 364 -3.64 -5.05 21.01
CA PRO A 364 -3.94 -3.63 20.79
C PRO A 364 -2.75 -2.89 20.15
N PHE A 365 -2.89 -2.31 18.96
CA PHE A 365 -4.05 -2.35 18.04
C PHE A 365 -3.60 -2.47 16.58
N TRP A 366 -4.53 -2.79 15.68
CA TRP A 366 -4.32 -2.89 14.24
C TRP A 366 -5.25 -1.95 13.50
N LEU A 367 -4.79 -1.38 12.39
CA LEU A 367 -5.63 -0.59 11.49
C LEU A 367 -5.87 -1.39 10.21
N VAL A 368 -7.14 -1.60 9.86
CA VAL A 368 -7.56 -2.40 8.71
C VAL A 368 -8.63 -1.67 7.89
N SER A 369 -8.60 -1.84 6.59
CA SER A 369 -9.63 -1.35 5.66
C SER A 369 -9.53 -2.16 4.37
N GLY A 370 -10.47 -1.97 3.46
CA GLY A 370 -10.38 -2.54 2.13
C GLY A 370 -11.17 -1.78 1.08
N ASN A 371 -10.98 -2.20 -0.17
CA ASN A 371 -11.71 -1.71 -1.33
C ASN A 371 -12.28 -2.91 -2.08
N LEU A 372 -13.59 -2.97 -2.23
CA LEU A 372 -14.28 -3.99 -3.00
C LEU A 372 -14.36 -3.56 -4.46
N HIS A 373 -13.52 -4.17 -5.29
CA HIS A 373 -13.44 -3.96 -6.74
C HIS A 373 -14.46 -4.87 -7.44
N LEU A 374 -15.41 -4.29 -8.17
CA LEU A 374 -16.51 -4.98 -8.84
C LEU A 374 -16.47 -4.76 -10.35
N TRP A 375 -16.62 -5.84 -11.13
CA TRP A 375 -16.84 -5.74 -12.57
C TRP A 375 -18.28 -6.08 -12.90
N LEU A 376 -18.91 -5.23 -13.71
CA LEU A 376 -20.34 -5.24 -13.99
C LEU A 376 -20.60 -5.67 -15.43
N ASP A 377 -21.66 -6.45 -15.64
CA ASP A 377 -22.10 -6.80 -16.99
C ASP A 377 -22.85 -5.62 -17.61
N ALA A 378 -22.24 -5.00 -18.62
CA ALA A 378 -22.83 -3.87 -19.32
C ALA A 378 -24.06 -4.25 -20.18
N TRP A 379 -24.27 -5.54 -20.44
CA TRP A 379 -25.32 -6.04 -21.34
C TRP A 379 -26.46 -6.75 -20.60
N SER A 380 -26.47 -6.72 -19.27
CA SER A 380 -27.52 -7.33 -18.46
C SER A 380 -27.78 -6.53 -17.19
N ASP A 381 -29.05 -6.46 -16.78
CA ASP A 381 -29.47 -5.87 -15.51
C ASP A 381 -29.22 -6.81 -14.31
N GLY A 382 -28.91 -8.08 -14.59
CA GLY A 382 -28.59 -9.08 -13.58
C GLY A 382 -27.80 -10.25 -14.15
N VAL A 383 -26.99 -10.90 -13.31
CA VAL A 383 -26.32 -12.14 -13.64
C VAL A 383 -26.70 -13.23 -12.64
N GLU A 384 -26.54 -14.48 -13.03
CA GLU A 384 -26.79 -15.62 -12.14
C GLU A 384 -25.47 -16.24 -11.72
N GLY A 385 -25.42 -16.84 -10.53
CA GLY A 385 -24.24 -17.57 -10.10
C GLY A 385 -24.49 -18.43 -8.87
N ALA A 386 -23.52 -19.29 -8.57
CA ALA A 386 -23.55 -20.06 -7.33
C ALA A 386 -22.15 -20.44 -6.85
N LEU A 387 -21.99 -20.52 -5.53
CA LEU A 387 -20.84 -21.13 -4.88
C LEU A 387 -21.01 -22.65 -4.89
N VAL A 388 -20.16 -23.36 -5.62
CA VAL A 388 -20.21 -24.83 -5.78
C VAL A 388 -19.39 -25.54 -4.73
N ARG A 389 -18.23 -24.98 -4.34
CA ARG A 389 -17.34 -25.59 -3.35
C ARG A 389 -16.78 -24.54 -2.41
N HIS A 390 -16.98 -24.77 -1.12
CA HIS A 390 -16.33 -24.05 -0.04
C HIS A 390 -15.54 -25.05 0.81
N ARG A 391 -14.20 -25.05 0.69
CA ARG A 391 -13.33 -25.95 1.47
C ARG A 391 -12.32 -25.13 2.26
N VAL A 392 -12.64 -24.88 3.51
CA VAL A 392 -11.83 -24.10 4.45
C VAL A 392 -11.46 -24.98 5.65
N PRO A 393 -10.41 -25.81 5.55
CA PRO A 393 -9.91 -26.53 6.71
C PRO A 393 -9.36 -25.54 7.75
N PRO A 394 -9.45 -25.84 9.05
CA PRO A 394 -8.88 -24.99 10.08
C PRO A 394 -7.36 -24.87 9.89
N MET A 395 -6.82 -23.67 10.13
CA MET A 395 -5.38 -23.47 10.11
C MET A 395 -4.74 -24.20 11.28
N ARG A 396 -3.90 -25.20 10.98
CA ARG A 396 -3.17 -25.94 12.01
C ARG A 396 -1.90 -25.19 12.34
N LEU A 397 -1.81 -24.73 13.58
CA LEU A 397 -0.65 -24.04 14.13
C LEU A 397 0.03 -24.95 15.17
N SER A 398 1.28 -25.31 14.89
CA SER A 398 2.17 -25.94 15.86
C SER A 398 2.87 -24.83 16.64
N ARG A 399 2.74 -24.83 17.96
CA ARG A 399 3.37 -23.85 18.86
C ARG A 399 4.25 -24.60 19.84
N GLN A 400 5.54 -24.27 19.87
CA GLN A 400 6.53 -24.91 20.74
C GLN A 400 7.32 -23.85 21.47
N ALA A 401 7.49 -24.00 22.79
CA ALA A 401 8.24 -23.05 23.60
C ALA A 401 8.99 -23.79 24.70
N SER A 402 10.25 -23.44 24.92
CA SER A 402 11.09 -23.95 26.01
C SER A 402 11.88 -22.79 26.59
N TRP A 403 11.67 -22.51 27.88
CA TRP A 403 12.21 -21.33 28.55
C TRP A 403 12.77 -21.69 29.93
N ARG A 404 13.89 -21.07 30.28
CA ARG A 404 14.53 -21.14 31.59
C ARG A 404 15.02 -19.74 31.98
N GLY A 405 14.30 -19.08 32.88
CA GLY A 405 14.61 -17.71 33.28
C GLY A 405 14.41 -16.74 32.12
N LYS A 406 15.46 -16.00 31.76
CA LYS A 406 15.46 -15.04 30.63
C LYS A 406 15.80 -15.67 29.27
N ASP A 407 16.26 -16.91 29.28
CA ASP A 407 16.70 -17.61 28.07
C ASP A 407 15.67 -18.64 27.64
N GLY A 408 15.59 -18.89 26.34
CA GLY A 408 14.66 -19.84 25.79
C GLY A 408 14.48 -19.71 24.30
N LYS A 409 13.65 -20.59 23.75
CA LYS A 409 13.31 -20.63 22.35
C LYS A 409 11.83 -20.87 22.15
N SER A 410 11.29 -20.31 21.08
CA SER A 410 9.93 -20.54 20.63
C SER A 410 9.86 -20.70 19.13
N ALA A 411 8.97 -21.57 18.67
CA ALA A 411 8.67 -21.77 17.27
C ALA A 411 7.15 -21.83 17.04
N VAL A 412 6.71 -21.22 15.95
CA VAL A 412 5.35 -21.31 15.43
C VAL A 412 5.42 -21.77 13.98
N ASP A 413 4.80 -22.88 13.65
CA ASP A 413 4.70 -23.40 12.29
C ASP A 413 3.23 -23.55 11.90
N GLY A 414 2.87 -23.04 10.73
CA GLY A 414 1.50 -23.03 10.24
C GLY A 414 1.41 -23.41 8.77
N GLN A 415 0.37 -24.16 8.40
CA GLN A 415 0.01 -24.33 7.00
C GLN A 415 -1.49 -24.55 6.81
N VAL A 416 -2.02 -24.03 5.71
CA VAL A 416 -3.41 -24.25 5.32
C VAL A 416 -3.54 -24.20 3.79
N ILE A 417 -4.49 -24.95 3.26
CA ILE A 417 -4.90 -24.87 1.85
C ILE A 417 -6.41 -24.70 1.82
N VAL A 418 -6.88 -23.55 1.37
CA VAL A 418 -8.31 -23.27 1.15
C VAL A 418 -8.62 -23.37 -0.33
N ARG A 419 -9.85 -23.78 -0.65
CA ARG A 419 -10.32 -23.89 -2.03
C ARG A 419 -11.75 -23.39 -2.17
N PHE A 420 -11.95 -22.57 -3.20
CA PHE A 420 -13.26 -22.07 -3.60
C PHE A 420 -13.53 -22.45 -5.06
N LEU A 421 -14.78 -22.75 -5.38
CA LEU A 421 -15.26 -22.97 -6.74
C LEU A 421 -16.65 -22.37 -6.84
N GLY A 422 -16.87 -21.51 -7.82
CA GLY A 422 -18.17 -20.96 -8.13
C GLY A 422 -18.30 -20.71 -9.62
N TRP A 423 -19.51 -20.43 -10.08
CA TRP A 423 -19.77 -20.03 -11.46
C TRP A 423 -20.65 -18.79 -11.51
N VAL A 424 -20.51 -18.04 -12.60
CA VAL A 424 -21.33 -16.87 -12.93
C VAL A 424 -21.71 -16.94 -14.41
N CYS A 425 -22.99 -16.76 -14.71
CA CYS A 425 -23.54 -16.66 -16.05
C CYS A 425 -23.84 -15.20 -16.39
N SER A 426 -23.07 -14.65 -17.32
CA SER A 426 -23.17 -13.26 -17.80
C SER A 426 -23.18 -13.24 -19.34
N SER A 427 -23.19 -12.06 -19.94
CA SER A 427 -22.99 -11.85 -21.38
C SER A 427 -21.68 -12.46 -21.91
N LYS A 428 -20.69 -12.69 -21.03
CA LYS A 428 -19.43 -13.37 -21.35
C LYS A 428 -19.54 -14.90 -21.34
N GLY A 429 -20.74 -15.43 -21.07
CA GLY A 429 -21.04 -16.85 -20.93
C GLY A 429 -21.01 -17.32 -19.48
N ASN A 430 -21.14 -18.64 -19.31
CA ASN A 430 -21.05 -19.29 -18.00
C ASN A 430 -19.59 -19.56 -17.64
N VAL A 431 -19.02 -18.68 -16.82
CA VAL A 431 -17.63 -18.72 -16.35
C VAL A 431 -17.59 -19.41 -15.00
N THR A 432 -16.82 -20.49 -14.89
CA THR A 432 -16.50 -21.16 -13.63
C THR A 432 -15.12 -20.72 -13.16
N THR A 433 -15.03 -20.19 -11.94
CA THR A 433 -13.79 -19.73 -11.30
C THR A 433 -13.42 -20.65 -10.16
N SER A 434 -12.20 -21.20 -10.20
CA SER A 434 -11.62 -22.02 -9.14
C SER A 434 -10.43 -21.33 -8.52
N ILE A 435 -10.47 -21.18 -7.20
CA ILE A 435 -9.39 -20.59 -6.41
C ILE A 435 -8.79 -21.66 -5.51
N ARG A 436 -7.46 -21.72 -5.49
CA ARG A 436 -6.69 -22.50 -4.53
C ARG A 436 -5.63 -21.59 -3.90
N GLN A 437 -5.79 -21.32 -2.62
CA GLN A 437 -4.82 -20.55 -1.83
C GLN A 437 -4.09 -21.49 -0.88
N ARG A 438 -2.76 -21.39 -0.85
CA ARG A 438 -1.87 -22.08 0.06
C ARG A 438 -1.11 -21.05 0.88
N LEU A 439 -1.13 -21.22 2.19
CA LEU A 439 -0.33 -20.45 3.14
C LEU A 439 0.60 -21.42 3.88
N LYS A 440 1.87 -21.06 4.00
CA LYS A 440 2.83 -21.63 4.94
C LYS A 440 3.44 -20.49 5.74
N PHE A 441 3.59 -20.70 7.03
CA PHE A 441 4.11 -19.73 7.96
C PHE A 441 5.11 -20.41 8.89
N LYS A 442 6.24 -19.76 9.16
CA LYS A 442 7.19 -20.17 10.18
C LYS A 442 7.66 -18.93 10.94
N SER A 443 7.79 -19.06 12.25
CA SER A 443 8.46 -18.08 13.10
C SER A 443 9.28 -18.81 14.15
N ARG A 444 10.48 -18.32 14.42
CA ARG A 444 11.41 -18.81 15.43
C ARG A 444 12.00 -17.63 16.17
N VAL A 445 12.01 -17.71 17.49
CA VAL A 445 12.67 -16.73 18.35
C VAL A 445 13.51 -17.49 19.36
N GLU A 446 14.78 -17.10 19.50
CA GLU A 446 15.71 -17.66 20.46
C GLU A 446 16.39 -16.54 21.23
N VAL A 447 16.47 -16.70 22.56
CA VAL A 447 17.06 -15.75 23.49
C VAL A 447 18.06 -16.51 24.35
N VAL A 448 19.32 -16.04 24.37
CA VAL A 448 20.42 -16.68 25.10
C VAL A 448 21.28 -15.65 25.82
N GLY A 449 22.14 -16.12 26.72
CA GLY A 449 23.07 -15.26 27.45
C GLY A 449 22.38 -14.38 28.48
N LYS A 450 21.39 -14.92 29.19
CA LYS A 450 20.53 -14.21 30.16
C LYS A 450 19.78 -13.02 29.53
N GLY A 451 19.33 -13.17 28.29
CA GLY A 451 18.67 -12.13 27.51
C GLY A 451 19.60 -11.19 26.74
N ALA A 452 20.92 -11.44 26.74
CA ALA A 452 21.89 -10.59 26.04
C ALA A 452 21.81 -10.75 24.51
N VAL A 453 21.43 -11.92 24.01
CA VAL A 453 21.37 -12.18 22.57
C VAL A 453 19.98 -12.66 22.21
N LYS A 454 19.35 -12.01 21.23
CA LYS A 454 18.06 -12.39 20.65
C LYS A 454 18.23 -12.65 19.16
N GLN A 455 17.74 -13.79 18.70
CA GLN A 455 17.59 -14.11 17.29
C GLN A 455 16.11 -14.29 16.98
N ALA A 456 15.64 -13.70 15.89
CA ALA A 456 14.30 -13.93 15.36
C ALA A 456 14.38 -14.23 13.87
N ALA A 457 13.64 -15.24 13.43
CA ALA A 457 13.50 -15.60 12.04
C ALA A 457 12.03 -15.86 11.74
N MET A 458 11.52 -15.31 10.64
CA MET A 458 10.15 -15.47 10.19
C MET A 458 10.13 -15.68 8.67
N GLU A 459 9.19 -16.50 8.19
CA GLU A 459 8.99 -16.77 6.78
C GLU A 459 7.49 -16.92 6.51
N VAL A 460 6.97 -16.06 5.63
CA VAL A 460 5.61 -16.22 5.07
C VAL A 460 5.75 -16.67 3.62
N LYS A 461 5.06 -17.75 3.26
CA LYS A 461 4.95 -18.25 1.89
C LYS A 461 3.50 -18.40 1.51
N THR A 462 3.03 -17.60 0.56
CA THR A 462 1.68 -17.70 0.02
C THR A 462 1.71 -18.07 -1.45
N ARG A 463 0.71 -18.83 -1.90
CA ARG A 463 0.47 -19.06 -3.32
C ARG A 463 -1.02 -19.10 -3.57
N MET A 464 -1.48 -18.29 -4.52
CA MET A 464 -2.85 -18.28 -4.99
C MET A 464 -2.88 -18.67 -6.46
N ASP A 465 -3.54 -19.79 -6.76
CA ASP A 465 -3.84 -20.24 -8.11
C ASP A 465 -5.31 -19.93 -8.41
N VAL A 466 -5.59 -19.20 -9.49
CA VAL A 466 -6.95 -18.92 -10.02
C VAL A 466 -7.06 -19.58 -11.39
N LYS A 467 -8.16 -20.28 -11.63
CA LYS A 467 -8.46 -20.89 -12.93
C LYS A 467 -9.86 -20.48 -13.36
N GLU A 468 -9.98 -20.01 -14.59
CA GLU A 468 -11.25 -19.70 -15.23
C GLU A 468 -11.52 -20.72 -16.35
N SER A 469 -12.77 -21.13 -16.46
CA SER A 469 -13.22 -22.02 -17.52
C SER A 469 -14.61 -21.65 -18.00
N VAL A 470 -14.84 -21.76 -19.30
CA VAL A 470 -16.15 -21.56 -19.93
C VAL A 470 -16.55 -22.89 -20.55
N ASN A 471 -17.76 -23.38 -20.25
CA ASN A 471 -18.24 -24.68 -20.75
C ASN A 471 -17.23 -25.84 -20.53
N ARG A 472 -16.54 -25.83 -19.38
CA ARG A 472 -15.47 -26.78 -18.98
C ARG A 472 -14.16 -26.69 -19.79
N ALA A 473 -14.06 -25.81 -20.79
CA ALA A 473 -12.80 -25.48 -21.44
C ALA A 473 -12.07 -24.39 -20.62
N MET A 474 -10.79 -24.61 -20.30
CA MET A 474 -9.98 -23.62 -19.58
C MET A 474 -9.74 -22.42 -20.48
N THR A 475 -10.10 -21.23 -20.00
CA THR A 475 -9.94 -19.97 -20.73
C THR A 475 -8.79 -19.13 -20.19
N GLY A 476 -8.49 -19.26 -18.90
CA GLY A 476 -7.38 -18.58 -18.26
C GLY A 476 -6.93 -19.23 -16.96
N LYS A 477 -5.68 -18.99 -16.60
CA LYS A 477 -5.10 -19.38 -15.32
C LYS A 477 -4.12 -18.31 -14.87
N ALA A 478 -4.20 -17.90 -13.62
CA ALA A 478 -3.11 -17.16 -12.99
C ALA A 478 -2.61 -17.87 -11.74
N SER A 479 -1.36 -17.65 -11.43
CA SER A 479 -0.72 -18.12 -10.22
C SER A 479 0.19 -17.04 -9.72
N VAL A 480 0.06 -16.65 -8.47
CA VAL A 480 1.14 -15.88 -7.86
C VAL A 480 1.51 -16.28 -6.46
N SER A 481 2.81 -16.25 -6.27
CA SER A 481 3.55 -16.73 -5.13
C SER A 481 4.21 -15.53 -4.47
N VAL A 482 4.12 -15.45 -3.15
CA VAL A 482 4.83 -14.44 -2.34
C VAL A 482 5.65 -15.17 -1.29
N GLU A 483 6.90 -14.79 -1.16
CA GLU A 483 7.83 -15.23 -0.13
C GLU A 483 8.40 -14.00 0.58
N ALA A 484 8.26 -13.95 1.91
CA ALA A 484 8.72 -12.84 2.74
C ALA A 484 9.52 -13.36 3.94
N PRO A 485 10.85 -13.56 3.78
CA PRO A 485 11.74 -13.94 4.87
C PRO A 485 12.23 -12.71 5.65
N LEU A 486 12.30 -12.84 6.97
CA LEU A 486 12.94 -11.88 7.86
C LEU A 486 13.84 -12.64 8.84
N VAL A 487 15.09 -12.24 8.96
CA VAL A 487 16.04 -12.76 9.96
C VAL A 487 16.70 -11.57 10.64
N MET A 488 16.73 -11.58 11.97
CA MET A 488 17.39 -10.55 12.75
C MET A 488 18.13 -11.17 13.94
N ARG A 489 19.27 -10.59 14.29
CA ARG A 489 20.04 -10.90 15.49
C ARG A 489 20.37 -9.60 16.18
N THR A 490 20.02 -9.49 17.46
CA THR A 490 20.33 -8.36 18.32
C THR A 490 21.14 -8.82 19.51
N GLU A 491 22.23 -8.12 19.80
CA GLU A 491 23.09 -8.32 20.96
C GLU A 491 23.04 -7.07 21.84
N ARG A 492 22.88 -7.27 23.15
CA ARG A 492 22.77 -6.21 24.15
C ARG A 492 23.95 -6.24 25.09
N ALA A 493 24.52 -5.07 25.33
CA ALA A 493 25.58 -4.86 26.31
C ALA A 493 25.29 -3.59 27.13
N SER A 494 25.94 -3.46 28.29
CA SER A 494 25.91 -2.21 29.05
C SER A 494 26.65 -1.12 28.28
N GLY A 495 26.01 0.02 28.05
CA GLY A 495 26.65 1.21 27.47
C GLY A 495 27.27 2.14 28.52
N GLY A 496 27.12 1.82 29.81
CA GLY A 496 27.52 2.70 30.93
C GLY A 496 26.47 3.77 31.24
N GLY A 497 26.48 4.33 32.44
CA GLY A 497 25.53 5.40 32.85
C GLY A 497 24.05 4.97 32.87
N GLY A 498 23.75 3.67 32.80
CA GLY A 498 22.40 3.13 32.67
C GLY A 498 21.87 3.10 31.22
N THR A 499 22.73 3.32 30.24
CA THR A 499 22.41 3.13 28.81
C THR A 499 22.65 1.67 28.39
N VAL A 500 22.01 1.25 27.31
CA VAL A 500 22.16 -0.08 26.71
C VAL A 500 22.69 0.07 25.29
N LEU A 501 23.78 -0.61 24.96
CA LEU A 501 24.27 -0.72 23.59
C LEU A 501 23.61 -1.94 22.93
N GLU A 502 22.91 -1.71 21.83
CA GLU A 502 22.32 -2.76 21.00
C GLU A 502 23.08 -2.84 19.68
N ARG A 503 23.59 -4.02 19.33
CA ARG A 503 24.16 -4.32 18.02
C ARG A 503 23.21 -5.24 17.27
N THR A 504 22.81 -4.86 16.07
CA THR A 504 21.82 -5.61 15.31
C THR A 504 22.35 -5.91 13.91
N SER A 505 22.10 -7.13 13.45
CA SER A 505 22.14 -7.51 12.04
C SER A 505 20.78 -8.00 11.58
N MET A 506 20.39 -7.67 10.36
CA MET A 506 19.08 -7.98 9.80
C MET A 506 19.19 -8.31 8.31
N VAL A 507 18.41 -9.28 7.87
CA VAL A 507 18.12 -9.57 6.47
C VAL A 507 16.60 -9.63 6.31
N HIS A 508 16.06 -8.85 5.38
CA HIS A 508 14.64 -8.81 5.07
C HIS A 508 14.45 -8.94 3.56
N GLY A 509 13.42 -9.63 3.12
CA GLY A 509 13.12 -9.71 1.70
C GLY A 509 11.65 -9.90 1.38
N LEU A 510 11.33 -9.59 0.14
CA LEU A 510 10.05 -9.82 -0.50
C LEU A 510 10.32 -10.38 -1.90
N THR A 511 9.81 -11.55 -2.22
CA THR A 511 9.81 -12.08 -3.58
C THR A 511 8.38 -12.36 -3.99
N GLU A 512 7.96 -11.77 -5.10
CA GLU A 512 6.66 -12.00 -5.70
C GLU A 512 6.83 -12.49 -7.14
N GLU A 513 6.29 -13.66 -7.43
CA GLU A 513 6.31 -14.26 -8.77
C GLU A 513 4.90 -14.40 -9.29
N ARG A 514 4.65 -13.87 -10.49
CA ARG A 514 3.38 -13.91 -11.20
C ARG A 514 3.50 -14.67 -12.50
N SER A 515 2.48 -15.47 -12.78
CA SER A 515 2.27 -16.08 -14.09
C SER A 515 0.79 -16.04 -14.45
N MET A 516 0.51 -15.80 -15.72
CA MET A 516 -0.82 -15.82 -16.31
C MET A 516 -0.75 -16.55 -17.64
N GLU A 517 -1.68 -17.47 -17.85
CA GLU A 517 -1.87 -18.20 -19.09
C GLU A 517 -3.27 -17.86 -19.62
N THR A 518 -3.38 -17.38 -20.86
CA THR A 518 -4.68 -17.07 -21.50
C THR A 518 -4.58 -17.36 -22.98
N LYS A 519 -5.51 -18.16 -23.52
CA LYS A 519 -5.51 -18.56 -24.94
C LYS A 519 -4.17 -19.12 -25.46
N GLY A 520 -3.37 -19.74 -24.59
CA GLY A 520 -2.06 -20.32 -24.93
C GLY A 520 -0.87 -19.37 -24.80
N GLU A 521 -1.09 -18.09 -24.49
CA GLU A 521 -0.01 -17.14 -24.19
C GLU A 521 0.32 -17.15 -22.69
N LEU A 522 1.61 -17.22 -22.36
CA LEU A 522 2.11 -17.19 -20.98
C LEU A 522 2.82 -15.86 -20.71
N GLU A 523 2.27 -15.07 -19.80
CA GLU A 523 2.86 -13.84 -19.25
C GLU A 523 3.40 -14.13 -17.84
N SER A 524 4.58 -13.60 -17.51
CA SER A 524 5.17 -13.76 -16.19
C SER A 524 5.98 -12.55 -15.77
N SER A 525 5.98 -12.29 -14.46
CA SER A 525 6.77 -11.22 -13.86
C SER A 525 7.28 -11.63 -12.48
N THR A 526 8.45 -11.12 -12.12
CA THR A 526 9.06 -11.30 -10.81
C THR A 526 9.42 -9.94 -10.25
N VAL A 527 9.06 -9.72 -8.98
CA VAL A 527 9.58 -8.65 -8.14
C VAL A 527 10.40 -9.31 -7.03
N ALA A 528 11.61 -8.84 -6.80
CA ALA A 528 12.40 -9.24 -5.64
C ALA A 528 13.00 -7.98 -5.00
N ASP A 529 12.75 -7.80 -3.71
CA ASP A 529 13.34 -6.76 -2.89
C ASP A 529 14.07 -7.42 -1.73
N ARG A 530 15.32 -7.02 -1.48
CA ARG A 530 16.16 -7.57 -0.43
C ARG A 530 16.94 -6.45 0.25
N GLN A 531 16.89 -6.44 1.58
CA GLN A 531 17.64 -5.51 2.41
C GLN A 531 18.47 -6.26 3.44
N GLU A 532 19.74 -5.87 3.55
CA GLU A 532 20.67 -6.32 4.58
C GLU A 532 21.14 -5.10 5.36
N ALA A 533 21.02 -5.16 6.69
CA ALA A 533 21.39 -4.05 7.55
C ALA A 533 22.22 -4.52 8.75
N VAL A 534 23.27 -3.77 9.08
CA VAL A 534 24.12 -4.01 10.25
C VAL A 534 24.43 -2.69 10.92
N GLY A 535 24.43 -2.68 12.25
CA GLY A 535 24.83 -1.49 12.98
C GLY A 535 24.59 -1.58 14.46
N SER A 536 24.73 -0.44 15.12
CA SER A 536 24.59 -0.36 16.57
C SER A 536 23.94 0.94 17.00
N VAL A 537 23.16 0.86 18.08
CA VAL A 537 22.51 2.01 18.69
C VAL A 537 22.71 1.96 20.20
N LEU A 538 23.07 3.11 20.78
CA LEU A 538 23.08 3.36 22.19
C LEU A 538 21.70 3.89 22.60
N VAL A 539 21.03 3.15 23.46
CA VAL A 539 19.68 3.44 23.94
C VAL A 539 19.75 4.02 25.35
N GLY A 540 19.10 5.17 25.54
CA GLY A 540 18.97 5.86 26.82
C GLY A 540 18.05 5.12 27.80
N ARG A 541 18.00 5.60 29.06
CA ARG A 541 17.12 5.03 30.10
C ARG A 541 15.63 5.15 29.77
N ASP A 542 15.28 6.13 28.95
CA ASP A 542 13.94 6.40 28.43
C ASP A 542 13.59 5.56 27.19
N GLY A 543 14.49 4.66 26.76
CA GLY A 543 14.31 3.81 25.58
C GLY A 543 14.57 4.51 24.25
N ARG A 544 15.06 5.77 24.24
CA ARG A 544 15.34 6.52 23.02
C ARG A 544 16.74 6.26 22.49
N ALA A 545 16.90 6.27 21.17
CA ALA A 545 18.20 6.26 20.54
C ALA A 545 18.95 7.57 20.86
N VAL A 546 20.14 7.46 21.44
CA VAL A 546 21.00 8.59 21.80
C VAL A 546 22.08 8.81 20.75
N TRP A 547 22.71 7.72 20.32
CA TRP A 547 23.78 7.71 19.34
C TRP A 547 23.83 6.36 18.65
N GLY A 548 24.22 6.31 17.38
CA GLY A 548 24.34 5.05 16.67
C GLY A 548 24.79 5.21 15.23
N GLY A 549 24.77 4.11 14.51
CA GLY A 549 25.08 4.02 13.11
C GLY A 549 24.50 2.75 12.51
N GLY A 550 24.32 2.78 11.20
CA GLY A 550 23.77 1.69 10.41
C GLY A 550 24.32 1.73 9.01
N ASP A 551 24.65 0.54 8.51
CA ASP A 551 24.96 0.30 7.12
C ASP A 551 23.82 -0.55 6.54
N THR A 552 23.34 -0.19 5.35
CA THR A 552 22.22 -0.87 4.70
C THR A 552 22.56 -1.09 3.23
N LYS A 553 22.34 -2.32 2.75
CA LYS A 553 22.38 -2.68 1.33
C LYS A 553 20.98 -3.07 0.89
N SER A 554 20.44 -2.37 -0.10
CA SER A 554 19.14 -2.64 -0.71
C SER A 554 19.32 -3.08 -2.15
N VAL A 555 18.64 -4.16 -2.55
CA VAL A 555 18.63 -4.66 -3.92
C VAL A 555 17.19 -4.87 -4.34
N TYR A 556 16.73 -4.08 -5.31
CA TYR A 556 15.39 -4.17 -5.88
C TYR A 556 15.46 -4.62 -7.33
N LEU A 557 14.71 -5.66 -7.68
CA LEU A 557 14.65 -6.30 -8.98
C LEU A 557 13.19 -6.37 -9.44
N PHE A 558 12.93 -5.92 -10.66
CA PHE A 558 11.73 -6.23 -11.41
C PHE A 558 12.13 -6.87 -12.74
N ARG A 559 11.45 -7.96 -13.13
CA ARG A 559 11.66 -8.63 -14.42
C ARG A 559 10.35 -9.15 -14.97
N ASN A 560 10.12 -8.95 -16.26
CA ASN A 560 9.09 -9.67 -17.02
C ASN A 560 9.66 -10.07 -18.40
N GLN A 561 8.81 -10.47 -19.35
CA GLN A 561 9.29 -10.85 -20.69
C GLN A 561 9.86 -9.69 -21.53
N LYS A 562 9.50 -8.44 -21.22
CA LYS A 562 9.81 -7.26 -22.05
C LYS A 562 10.79 -6.29 -21.39
N ALA A 563 10.87 -6.31 -20.06
CA ALA A 563 11.58 -5.33 -19.28
C ALA A 563 12.28 -6.00 -18.09
N CYS A 564 13.43 -5.44 -17.77
CA CYS A 564 14.15 -5.71 -16.55
C CYS A 564 14.51 -4.35 -15.92
N TYR A 565 14.48 -4.31 -14.60
CA TYR A 565 15.00 -3.21 -13.81
C TYR A 565 15.67 -3.78 -12.56
N LEU A 566 16.88 -3.33 -12.27
CA LEU A 566 17.61 -3.65 -11.05
C LEU A 566 18.20 -2.37 -10.49
N ARG A 567 17.98 -2.14 -9.20
CA ARG A 567 18.58 -1.03 -8.44
C ARG A 567 19.31 -1.58 -7.22
N THR A 568 20.54 -1.15 -7.02
CA THR A 568 21.32 -1.43 -5.82
C THR A 568 21.66 -0.13 -5.12
N VAL A 569 21.28 -0.01 -3.85
CA VAL A 569 21.58 1.15 -3.01
C VAL A 569 22.37 0.70 -1.80
N ASN A 570 23.58 1.24 -1.61
CA ASN A 570 24.40 1.02 -0.42
C ASN A 570 24.52 2.29 0.39
N VAL A 571 24.26 2.16 1.69
CA VAL A 571 24.40 3.22 2.69
C VAL A 571 25.44 2.77 3.70
N MET A 572 26.41 3.63 3.98
CA MET A 572 27.39 3.43 5.06
C MET A 572 27.40 4.65 5.97
N GLY A 573 27.20 4.44 7.28
CA GLY A 573 27.21 5.51 8.28
C GLY A 573 26.25 6.66 7.98
N GLY A 574 25.08 6.37 7.43
CA GLY A 574 24.06 7.38 7.07
C GLY A 574 24.31 8.15 5.76
N LYS A 575 25.30 7.75 4.97
CA LYS A 575 25.58 8.34 3.65
C LYS A 575 25.37 7.29 2.55
N VAL A 576 24.65 7.65 1.49
CA VAL A 576 24.56 6.84 0.27
C VAL A 576 25.94 6.80 -0.40
N THR A 577 26.50 5.61 -0.54
CA THR A 577 27.82 5.37 -1.16
C THR A 577 27.70 4.76 -2.54
N GLU A 578 26.59 4.11 -2.84
CA GLU A 578 26.26 3.56 -4.16
C GLU A 578 24.75 3.68 -4.38
N ASP A 579 24.34 4.11 -5.58
CA ASP A 579 22.98 4.04 -6.08
C ASP A 579 23.08 3.77 -7.59
N VAL A 580 22.96 2.50 -7.97
CA VAL A 580 23.20 2.02 -9.33
C VAL A 580 21.92 1.38 -9.86
N GLU A 581 21.48 1.87 -11.02
CA GLU A 581 20.30 1.38 -11.74
C GLU A 581 20.72 0.75 -13.07
N THR A 582 20.10 -0.37 -13.44
CA THR A 582 20.31 -1.03 -14.73
C THR A 582 19.02 -1.59 -15.30
N ALA A 583 18.85 -1.45 -16.62
CA ALA A 583 17.77 -2.06 -17.40
C ALA A 583 18.11 -3.49 -17.88
N ALA A 584 19.30 -3.99 -17.56
CA ALA A 584 19.77 -5.33 -17.91
C ALA A 584 19.98 -6.19 -16.65
N CYS A 585 19.29 -7.34 -16.61
CA CYS A 585 19.35 -8.31 -15.49
C CYS A 585 20.47 -9.34 -15.67
N ASP A 586 21.23 -9.27 -16.77
CA ASP A 586 22.21 -10.28 -17.17
C ASP A 586 23.44 -10.35 -16.24
N ALA A 587 23.46 -9.55 -15.16
CA ALA A 587 24.57 -9.44 -14.22
C ALA A 587 24.31 -10.06 -12.83
N VAL A 588 23.14 -10.65 -12.54
CA VAL A 588 22.92 -11.32 -11.23
C VAL A 588 22.65 -12.80 -11.43
N ALA A 589 23.72 -13.52 -11.76
CA ALA A 589 23.85 -14.93 -11.43
C ALA A 589 24.31 -15.00 -9.96
N ASP A 590 23.50 -15.65 -9.12
CA ASP A 590 23.81 -15.99 -7.72
C ASP A 590 24.18 -14.81 -6.78
N ALA A 591 23.16 -14.25 -6.11
CA ALA A 591 23.34 -13.43 -4.90
C ALA A 591 22.33 -13.84 -3.82
#